data_AF-A0A6P8HN36-F1
#
_entry.id   AF-A0A6P8HN36-F1
#
_cell.length_a   1.000
_cell.length_b   1.000
_cell.length_c   1.000
_cell.angle_alpha   90.00
_cell.angle_beta   90.00
_cell.angle_gamma   90.00
#
_symmetry.space_group_name_H-M   'P 1'
#
loop_
_entity.id
_entity.type
_entity.pdbx_description
1 polymer ?
#
loop_
_entity_poly.entity_id
_entity_poly.type
_entity_poly.pdbx_seq_one_letter_code
_entity_poly.pdbx_strand_id
1 'polypeptide(L)'
;MRLLRNYLFLFMLNSGFSAGFTSEDLLINPDPILEEKTGLFSSIQDYAISLIFKTLQVFDAFACVSACLREPSCQSVNFGTSGHPKHLCELSQQTFGSRSLCQVPRSGFIHYFPVWGLTATFVLPDDSCRKVPCKNGATCEPACDEPGFRCKCGAFNTGQYCQLWNVEVSSCGDISRKTSYRADMAYTYMIDNKQTDIYCHLSSDLCGSRGWTLAMKTDGSKNTFAFSSPLWSDKTAYNLSAGKTGFDNHETKMPSYWAMPFQSLCVGMKVGKTVGNNLNWALIPYSASSLYDVIAEDKFTLFSIGRNQWMSLIGGSSLQYNCNVGSFNFLGIARLGFFSNDQNDCNTPDSAIGFGFSWHGLSCGNRCTATCSNGEKLIVTFGYILIK
;
A
#
# COMPACT_ATOMS: atom_id res chain seq x y z
N MET A 1 -41.89 -0.73 46.65
CA MET A 1 -40.73 -1.30 47.36
C MET A 1 -39.66 -1.66 46.33
N ARG A 2 -38.64 -0.82 46.15
CA ARG A 2 -37.45 -1.12 45.33
C ARG A 2 -36.30 -1.35 46.30
N LEU A 3 -35.73 -2.55 46.27
CA LEU A 3 -34.63 -2.97 47.13
C LEU A 3 -33.38 -2.12 46.86
N LEU A 4 -32.97 -1.33 47.86
CA LEU A 4 -31.65 -0.71 47.96
C LEU A 4 -30.63 -1.83 48.18
N ARG A 5 -29.84 -2.19 47.16
CA ARG A 5 -28.61 -2.98 47.35
C ARG A 5 -27.52 -2.03 47.84
N ASN A 6 -27.17 -2.16 49.13
CA ASN A 6 -26.00 -1.53 49.72
C ASN A 6 -24.74 -2.14 49.08
N TYR A 7 -23.96 -1.33 48.36
CA TYR A 7 -22.62 -1.69 47.92
C TYR A 7 -21.63 -1.30 49.02
N LEU A 8 -21.08 -2.29 49.74
CA LEU A 8 -19.90 -2.10 50.59
C LEU A 8 -18.66 -2.12 49.68
N PHE A 9 -17.86 -1.06 49.69
CA PHE A 9 -16.57 -1.00 48.99
C PHE A 9 -15.42 -0.90 50.00
N LEU A 10 -14.47 -1.84 49.95
CA LEU A 10 -13.24 -1.78 50.73
C LEU A 10 -12.23 -0.83 50.06
N PHE A 11 -11.81 0.20 50.79
CA PHE A 11 -10.55 0.90 50.52
C PHE A 11 -9.41 0.10 51.16
N MET A 12 -8.60 -0.59 50.37
CA MET A 12 -7.33 -1.12 50.86
C MET A 12 -6.29 -0.01 50.79
N LEU A 13 -6.07 0.66 51.93
CA LEU A 13 -4.83 1.39 52.17
C LEU A 13 -3.70 0.38 52.36
N ASN A 14 -2.58 0.71 51.75
CA ASN A 14 -1.41 -0.13 51.54
C ASN A 14 -0.85 -0.73 52.85
N SER A 15 -1.15 -2.00 53.14
CA SER A 15 -0.38 -2.84 54.06
C SER A 15 -0.67 -4.31 53.74
N GLY A 16 0.36 -5.02 53.28
CA GLY A 16 0.21 -6.35 52.69
C GLY A 16 -0.40 -7.37 53.64
N PHE A 17 -1.43 -8.08 53.16
CA PHE A 17 -1.78 -9.45 53.55
C PHE A 17 -2.80 -9.98 52.52
N SER A 18 -2.52 -11.14 51.93
CA SER A 18 -3.45 -11.87 51.07
C SER A 18 -4.40 -12.70 51.93
N ALA A 19 -5.71 -12.56 51.74
CA ALA A 19 -6.69 -13.52 52.24
C ALA A 19 -7.76 -13.74 51.17
N GLY A 20 -7.83 -14.97 50.64
CA GLY A 20 -8.87 -15.41 49.72
C GLY A 20 -10.04 -16.05 50.47
N PHE A 21 -11.23 -15.97 49.89
CA PHE A 21 -12.36 -16.85 50.21
C PHE A 21 -13.06 -17.27 48.91
N THR A 22 -13.26 -18.58 48.77
CA THR A 22 -14.03 -19.24 47.71
C THR A 22 -15.47 -19.43 48.17
N SER A 23 -16.45 -19.25 47.27
CA SER A 23 -17.75 -19.89 47.39
C SER A 23 -18.19 -20.43 46.02
N GLU A 24 -18.51 -21.71 45.99
CA GLU A 24 -18.96 -22.49 44.84
C GLU A 24 -20.37 -22.11 44.36
N ASP A 25 -20.54 -22.32 43.05
CA ASP A 25 -21.74 -22.61 42.25
C ASP A 25 -22.91 -21.63 42.19
N LEU A 26 -23.24 -21.21 40.95
CA LEU A 26 -24.57 -21.37 40.34
C LEU A 26 -24.58 -21.01 38.84
N LEU A 27 -24.81 -22.04 38.02
CA LEU A 27 -25.57 -22.14 36.76
C LEU A 27 -25.34 -21.11 35.64
N ILE A 28 -24.81 -21.66 34.53
CA ILE A 28 -24.62 -21.09 33.20
C ILE A 28 -25.97 -20.64 32.59
N ASN A 29 -26.05 -19.40 32.13
CA ASN A 29 -27.05 -18.95 31.17
C ASN A 29 -26.34 -18.15 30.06
N PRO A 30 -26.52 -18.48 28.76
CA PRO A 30 -25.79 -17.82 27.68
C PRO A 30 -26.63 -16.67 27.11
N ASP A 31 -26.36 -15.46 27.55
CA ASP A 31 -26.80 -14.22 26.90
C ASP A 31 -25.67 -13.19 26.99
N PRO A 32 -25.61 -12.19 26.10
CA PRO A 32 -24.37 -11.49 25.75
C PRO A 32 -23.74 -10.83 26.96
N ILE A 33 -22.43 -11.06 27.13
CA ILE A 33 -21.59 -10.50 28.19
C ILE A 33 -21.74 -8.97 28.16
N LEU A 34 -22.61 -8.45 29.01
CA LEU A 34 -22.57 -7.06 29.43
C LEU A 34 -21.28 -6.96 30.23
N GLU A 35 -20.26 -6.25 29.73
CA GLU A 35 -19.04 -5.99 30.50
C GLU A 35 -19.44 -5.28 31.82
N GLU A 36 -19.53 -6.05 32.91
CA GLU A 36 -19.67 -5.47 34.24
C GLU A 36 -18.39 -4.70 34.55
N LYS A 37 -18.47 -3.36 34.51
CA LYS A 37 -17.38 -2.50 34.99
C LYS A 37 -17.16 -2.80 36.47
N THR A 38 -16.15 -3.59 36.79
CA THR A 38 -15.76 -3.91 38.16
C THR A 38 -15.43 -2.62 38.92
N GLY A 39 -15.91 -2.46 40.15
CA GLY A 39 -15.67 -1.25 40.95
C GLY A 39 -14.26 -1.13 41.56
N LEU A 40 -13.28 -1.89 41.08
CA LEU A 40 -11.88 -1.82 41.53
C LEU A 40 -11.09 -0.89 40.60
N PHE A 41 -10.63 0.24 41.13
CA PHE A 41 -9.87 1.25 40.38
C PHE A 41 -8.45 1.38 40.93
N SER A 42 -7.47 1.46 40.03
CA SER A 42 -6.12 1.92 40.32
C SER A 42 -6.03 3.42 40.07
N SER A 43 -5.03 4.06 40.69
CA SER A 43 -4.79 5.49 40.50
C SER A 43 -3.32 5.81 40.33
N ILE A 44 -3.04 6.87 39.56
CA ILE A 44 -1.70 7.40 39.32
C ILE A 44 -1.74 8.91 39.53
N GLN A 45 -0.87 9.40 40.42
CA GLN A 45 -0.78 10.83 40.74
C GLN A 45 0.03 11.57 39.69
N ASP A 46 -0.27 12.86 39.52
CA ASP A 46 0.42 13.80 38.63
C ASP A 46 0.43 13.39 37.15
N TYR A 47 -0.56 12.58 36.75
CA TYR A 47 -0.79 12.18 35.37
C TYR A 47 -2.26 12.38 34.99
N ALA A 48 -2.47 12.56 33.70
CA ALA A 48 -3.77 12.66 33.06
C ALA A 48 -3.73 11.97 31.68
N ILE A 49 -4.87 11.43 31.25
CA ILE A 49 -5.06 11.02 29.85
C ILE A 49 -5.56 12.23 29.05
N SER A 50 -4.94 12.51 27.90
CA SER A 50 -5.25 13.70 27.10
C SER A 50 -6.58 13.61 26.34
N LEU A 51 -7.06 12.40 26.02
CA LEU A 51 -8.29 12.22 25.24
C LEU A 51 -9.52 12.30 26.13
N ILE A 52 -10.08 13.49 26.25
CA ILE A 52 -11.27 13.78 27.07
C ILE A 52 -12.47 13.99 26.17
N PHE A 53 -13.52 13.20 26.39
CA PHE A 53 -14.78 13.35 25.65
C PHE A 53 -15.86 14.08 26.45
N LYS A 54 -15.68 14.21 27.78
CA LYS A 54 -16.65 14.89 28.65
C LYS A 54 -15.98 15.45 29.90
N THR A 55 -16.38 16.65 30.30
CA THR A 55 -15.91 17.32 31.52
C THR A 55 -17.07 17.65 32.45
N LEU A 56 -16.86 17.49 33.75
CA LEU A 56 -17.85 17.75 34.79
C LEU A 56 -17.18 18.40 36.02
N GLN A 57 -18.01 18.99 36.87
CA GLN A 57 -17.63 19.52 38.18
C GLN A 57 -18.21 18.63 39.27
N VAL A 58 -17.36 18.11 40.16
CA VAL A 58 -17.72 17.10 41.18
C VAL A 58 -17.15 17.47 42.55
N PHE A 59 -17.70 16.93 43.64
CA PHE A 59 -17.24 17.25 44.99
C PHE A 59 -15.98 16.49 45.40
N ASP A 60 -15.78 15.29 44.87
CA ASP A 60 -14.66 14.41 45.22
C ASP A 60 -14.35 13.42 44.09
N ALA A 61 -13.23 12.69 44.23
CA ALA A 61 -12.81 11.68 43.28
C ALA A 61 -13.83 10.54 43.11
N PHE A 62 -14.57 10.21 44.18
CA PHE A 62 -15.59 9.16 44.14
C PHE A 62 -16.74 9.53 43.22
N ALA A 63 -17.21 10.78 43.28
CA ALA A 63 -18.21 11.31 42.38
C ALA A 63 -17.71 11.35 40.92
N CYS A 64 -16.41 11.62 40.70
CA CYS A 64 -15.80 11.57 39.37
C CYS A 64 -15.83 10.16 38.77
N VAL A 65 -15.32 9.17 39.50
CA VAL A 65 -15.31 7.76 39.08
C VAL A 65 -16.74 7.23 38.90
N SER A 66 -17.65 7.58 39.82
CA SER A 66 -19.06 7.21 39.74
C SER A 66 -19.75 7.76 38.48
N ALA A 67 -19.35 8.95 38.02
CA ALA A 67 -19.88 9.50 36.77
C ALA A 67 -19.40 8.70 35.54
N CYS A 68 -18.16 8.22 35.56
CA CYS A 68 -17.63 7.34 34.51
C CYS A 68 -18.35 6.00 34.46
N LEU A 69 -18.62 5.37 35.62
CA LEU A 69 -19.35 4.10 35.67
C LEU A 69 -20.76 4.20 35.07
N ARG A 70 -21.40 5.37 35.16
CA ARG A 70 -22.73 5.62 34.56
C ARG A 70 -22.69 5.96 33.07
N GLU A 71 -21.52 6.29 32.55
CA GLU A 71 -21.33 6.63 31.15
C GLU A 71 -20.82 5.39 30.39
N PRO A 72 -21.61 4.80 29.47
CA PRO A 72 -21.25 3.53 28.84
C PRO A 72 -19.87 3.55 28.18
N SER A 73 -19.53 4.64 27.49
CA SER A 73 -18.26 4.80 26.77
C SER A 73 -17.06 5.15 27.64
N CYS A 74 -17.25 5.47 28.93
CA CYS A 74 -16.16 5.89 29.80
C CYS A 74 -15.32 4.71 30.28
N GLN A 75 -14.01 4.77 30.06
CA GLN A 75 -13.04 3.76 30.46
C GLN A 75 -12.11 4.25 31.59
N SER A 76 -11.91 5.55 31.75
CA SER A 76 -11.11 6.13 32.84
C SER A 76 -11.47 7.60 33.11
N VAL A 77 -10.93 8.17 34.19
CA VAL A 77 -11.12 9.59 34.52
C VAL A 77 -9.83 10.28 34.95
N ASN A 78 -9.72 11.58 34.71
CA ASN A 78 -8.79 12.46 35.40
C ASN A 78 -9.55 13.30 36.42
N PHE A 79 -9.06 13.34 37.65
CA PHE A 79 -9.62 14.15 38.72
C PHE A 79 -8.63 15.27 39.10
N GLY A 80 -9.06 16.53 39.01
CA GLY A 80 -8.28 17.69 39.43
C GLY A 80 -8.34 17.89 40.94
N THR A 81 -7.19 17.93 41.61
CA THR A 81 -7.13 18.09 43.08
C THR A 81 -7.33 19.55 43.52
N SER A 82 -7.17 20.51 42.61
CA SER A 82 -7.53 21.92 42.79
C SER A 82 -9.00 22.19 42.42
N GLY A 83 -9.74 22.97 43.22
CA GLY A 83 -11.10 23.40 42.85
C GLY A 83 -12.11 23.56 43.98
N HIS A 84 -11.73 23.38 45.24
CA HIS A 84 -12.69 23.38 46.36
C HIS A 84 -13.72 24.54 46.30
N PRO A 85 -15.04 24.26 46.41
CA PRO A 85 -15.65 22.98 46.79
C PRO A 85 -15.93 22.03 45.62
N LYS A 86 -15.70 22.42 44.35
CA LYS A 86 -16.00 21.62 43.16
C LYS A 86 -14.78 21.45 42.27
N HIS A 87 -14.39 20.20 42.09
CA HIS A 87 -13.21 19.76 41.37
C HIS A 87 -13.55 19.44 39.91
N LEU A 88 -12.59 19.70 39.02
CA LEU A 88 -12.70 19.30 37.61
C LEU A 88 -12.56 17.77 37.51
N CYS A 89 -13.51 17.16 36.82
CA CYS A 89 -13.52 15.74 36.47
C CYS A 89 -13.59 15.60 34.94
N GLU A 90 -12.66 14.84 34.36
CA GLU A 90 -12.56 14.63 32.92
C GLU A 90 -12.73 13.13 32.64
N LEU A 91 -13.68 12.76 31.78
CA LEU A 91 -13.96 11.37 31.40
C LEU A 91 -13.27 11.05 30.07
N SER A 92 -12.67 9.87 29.99
CA SER A 92 -11.94 9.37 28.82
C SER A 92 -12.45 7.99 28.38
N GLN A 93 -12.41 7.74 27.07
CA GLN A 93 -12.67 6.42 26.48
C GLN A 93 -11.41 5.53 26.45
N GLN A 94 -10.28 6.00 26.99
CA GLN A 94 -9.03 5.23 27.05
C GLN A 94 -8.71 4.81 28.48
N THR A 95 -7.80 3.85 28.63
CA THR A 95 -7.25 3.43 29.94
C THR A 95 -5.76 3.76 30.01
N PHE A 96 -5.20 3.83 31.21
CA PHE A 96 -3.77 4.11 31.37
C PHE A 96 -2.88 3.10 30.63
N GLY A 97 -3.29 1.83 30.52
CA GLY A 97 -2.53 0.79 29.85
C GLY A 97 -2.64 0.74 28.32
N SER A 98 -3.54 1.52 27.69
CA SER A 98 -3.84 1.35 26.27
C SER A 98 -2.81 1.98 25.33
N ARG A 99 -2.30 3.19 25.64
CA ARG A 99 -1.30 3.90 24.81
C ARG A 99 -0.44 4.85 25.66
N SER A 100 0.88 4.59 25.73
CA SER A 100 1.83 5.45 26.47
C SER A 100 1.88 6.89 25.97
N LEU A 101 1.65 7.12 24.67
CA LEU A 101 1.61 8.46 24.06
C LEU A 101 0.51 9.37 24.66
N CYS A 102 -0.54 8.78 25.20
CA CYS A 102 -1.71 9.51 25.70
C CYS A 102 -1.63 9.83 27.19
N GLN A 103 -0.58 9.33 27.86
CA GLN A 103 -0.27 9.64 29.24
C GLN A 103 0.52 10.94 29.30
N VAL A 104 -0.07 11.97 29.90
CA VAL A 104 0.53 13.30 30.01
C VAL A 104 0.82 13.59 31.48
N PRO A 105 2.07 13.91 31.85
CA PRO A 105 2.36 14.45 33.18
C PRO A 105 1.56 15.74 33.39
N ARG A 106 0.73 15.77 34.44
CA ARG A 106 -0.14 16.90 34.75
C ARG A 106 -0.26 17.03 36.26
N SER A 107 0.58 17.89 36.84
CA SER A 107 0.60 18.08 38.28
C SER A 107 -0.75 18.59 38.80
N GLY A 108 -1.17 18.09 39.96
CA GLY A 108 -2.47 18.42 40.56
C GLY A 108 -3.65 17.64 39.94
N PHE A 109 -3.36 16.57 39.20
CA PHE A 109 -4.37 15.61 38.73
C PHE A 109 -4.05 14.21 39.24
N ILE A 110 -5.11 13.43 39.45
CA ILE A 110 -5.03 12.00 39.73
C ILE A 110 -5.83 11.28 38.65
N HIS A 111 -5.18 10.37 37.93
CA HIS A 111 -5.83 9.53 36.94
C HIS A 111 -6.35 8.26 37.59
N TYR A 112 -7.63 7.92 37.38
CA TYR A 112 -8.26 6.69 37.87
C TYR A 112 -8.70 5.80 36.70
N PHE A 113 -8.37 4.51 36.76
CA PHE A 113 -8.70 3.52 35.74
C PHE A 113 -9.03 2.15 36.37
N PRO A 114 -9.91 1.34 35.76
CA PRO A 114 -10.28 0.04 36.30
C PRO A 114 -9.09 -0.93 36.32
N VAL A 115 -8.99 -1.73 37.38
CA VAL A 115 -8.05 -2.86 37.46
C VAL A 115 -8.72 -4.06 36.81
N TRP A 116 -8.35 -4.37 35.57
CA TRP A 116 -8.84 -5.58 34.91
C TRP A 116 -8.14 -6.77 35.57
N GLY A 117 -8.91 -7.77 36.01
CA GLY A 117 -8.39 -8.97 36.68
C GLY A 117 -7.29 -9.67 35.87
N LEU A 118 -6.48 -10.47 36.55
CA LEU A 118 -5.25 -11.17 36.09
C LEU A 118 -5.36 -12.04 34.82
N THR A 119 -6.46 -12.00 34.07
CA THR A 119 -6.68 -12.68 32.79
C THR A 119 -6.65 -11.76 31.58
N ALA A 120 -6.48 -10.44 31.75
CA ALA A 120 -6.19 -9.55 30.63
C ALA A 120 -4.79 -9.89 30.11
N THR A 121 -4.74 -10.67 29.03
CA THR A 121 -3.54 -10.81 28.23
C THR A 121 -2.96 -9.41 28.03
N PHE A 122 -1.67 -9.24 28.27
CA PHE A 122 -0.92 -8.06 27.84
C PHE A 122 -1.20 -7.90 26.34
N VAL A 123 -2.19 -7.08 25.98
CA VAL A 123 -2.38 -6.67 24.61
C VAL A 123 -1.15 -5.81 24.37
N LEU A 124 -0.14 -6.41 23.74
CA LEU A 124 1.00 -5.69 23.22
C LEU A 124 0.43 -4.43 22.55
N PRO A 125 0.94 -3.23 22.86
CA PRO A 125 0.37 -2.00 22.34
C PRO A 125 0.18 -2.19 20.85
N ASP A 126 -1.08 -2.22 20.41
CA ASP A 126 -1.42 -2.40 19.01
C ASP A 126 -0.67 -1.30 18.27
N ASP A 127 0.40 -1.67 17.56
CA ASP A 127 1.20 -0.74 16.79
C ASP A 127 0.27 -0.23 15.70
N SER A 128 -0.38 0.88 16.02
CA SER A 128 -1.46 1.46 15.25
C SER A 128 -0.97 1.88 13.86
N CYS A 129 0.35 1.87 13.63
CA CYS A 129 0.99 2.12 12.35
C CYS A 129 1.46 0.86 11.60
N ARG A 130 1.47 -0.33 12.22
CA ARG A 130 2.04 -1.56 11.63
C ARG A 130 1.43 -1.97 10.30
N LYS A 131 0.14 -1.70 10.10
CA LYS A 131 -0.61 -2.08 8.89
C LYS A 131 -1.27 -0.89 8.18
N VAL A 132 -0.95 0.34 8.57
CA VAL A 132 -1.57 1.53 7.98
C VAL A 132 -0.77 1.98 6.78
N PRO A 133 -1.33 1.92 5.56
CA PRO A 133 -0.63 2.40 4.39
C PRO A 133 -0.92 3.88 4.22
N CYS A 134 -0.25 4.74 4.99
CA CYS A 134 -0.16 6.16 4.65
C CYS A 134 0.35 6.28 3.20
N LYS A 135 -0.31 7.11 2.40
CA LYS A 135 -0.09 7.19 0.96
C LYS A 135 0.90 8.29 0.60
N ASN A 136 1.40 8.23 -0.63
CA ASN A 136 2.17 9.32 -1.24
C ASN A 136 3.39 9.76 -0.41
N GLY A 137 4.08 8.80 0.22
CA GLY A 137 5.26 9.05 1.05
C GLY A 137 4.98 9.64 2.44
N ALA A 138 3.71 9.69 2.87
CA ALA A 138 3.36 10.15 4.21
C ALA A 138 3.84 9.19 5.29
N THR A 139 4.17 9.75 6.46
CA THR A 139 4.63 8.99 7.63
C THR A 139 3.44 8.70 8.55
N CYS A 140 3.32 7.47 9.01
CA CYS A 140 2.35 7.12 10.05
C CYS A 140 2.90 7.50 11.43
N GLU A 141 2.11 8.22 12.20
CA GLU A 141 2.39 8.54 13.60
C GLU A 141 1.25 7.97 14.47
N PRO A 142 1.54 7.28 15.58
CA PRO A 142 0.49 6.89 16.53
C PRO A 142 -0.29 8.12 17.00
N ALA A 143 -1.58 7.95 17.23
CA ALA A 143 -2.47 9.01 17.69
C ALA A 143 -3.31 8.54 18.88
N CYS A 144 -3.70 9.50 19.70
CA CYS A 144 -4.60 9.23 20.81
C CYS A 144 -6.04 9.08 20.33
N ASP A 145 -6.46 9.84 19.33
CA ASP A 145 -7.83 9.79 18.83
C ASP A 145 -8.07 8.54 17.96
N GLU A 146 -9.31 8.08 17.86
CA GLU A 146 -9.71 7.02 16.92
C GLU A 146 -9.44 7.46 15.47
N PRO A 147 -8.79 6.64 14.60
CA PRO A 147 -8.54 5.20 14.71
C PRO A 147 -7.22 4.79 15.40
N GLY A 148 -6.53 5.71 16.06
CA GLY A 148 -5.30 5.46 16.80
C GLY A 148 -4.00 5.73 16.06
N PHE A 149 -4.10 6.25 14.85
CA PHE A 149 -2.98 6.74 14.07
C PHE A 149 -3.38 8.00 13.30
N ARG A 150 -2.38 8.75 12.87
CA ARG A 150 -2.53 9.83 11.89
C ARG A 150 -1.48 9.66 10.80
N CYS A 151 -1.85 9.93 9.56
CA CYS A 151 -0.87 10.07 8.48
C CYS A 151 -0.42 11.53 8.43
N LYS A 152 0.87 11.76 8.66
CA LYS A 152 1.48 13.07 8.50
C LYS A 152 1.75 13.32 7.03
N CYS A 153 0.88 14.12 6.44
CA CYS A 153 0.94 14.50 5.04
C CYS A 153 2.12 15.45 4.78
N GLY A 154 2.72 15.33 3.59
CA GLY A 154 3.70 16.29 3.09
C GLY A 154 3.02 17.49 2.44
N ALA A 155 3.82 18.43 1.92
CA ALA A 155 3.33 19.72 1.42
C ALA A 155 2.30 19.61 0.27
N PHE A 156 2.31 18.51 -0.48
CA PHE A 156 1.52 18.34 -1.70
C PHE A 156 0.32 17.40 -1.54
N ASN A 157 0.10 16.83 -0.36
CA ASN A 157 -0.97 15.86 -0.15
C ASN A 157 -1.82 16.15 1.09
N THR A 158 -3.03 15.58 1.10
CA THR A 158 -4.05 15.78 2.14
C THR A 158 -4.98 14.56 2.22
N GLY A 159 -5.94 14.61 3.15
CA GLY A 159 -6.85 13.51 3.48
C GLY A 159 -6.31 12.64 4.61
N GLN A 160 -7.19 11.81 5.18
CA GLN A 160 -6.89 10.96 6.35
C GLN A 160 -5.66 10.06 6.15
N TYR A 161 -5.43 9.57 4.93
CA TYR A 161 -4.30 8.73 4.55
C TYR A 161 -3.30 9.45 3.64
N CYS A 162 -3.41 10.77 3.46
CA CYS A 162 -2.60 11.56 2.53
C CYS A 162 -2.72 11.11 1.06
N GLN A 163 -3.88 10.56 0.70
CA GLN A 163 -4.18 9.99 -0.61
C GLN A 163 -4.62 11.02 -1.66
N LEU A 164 -4.98 12.24 -1.22
CA LEU A 164 -5.42 13.33 -2.09
C LEU A 164 -4.25 14.28 -2.34
N TRP A 165 -4.26 14.96 -3.48
CA TRP A 165 -3.22 15.92 -3.86
C TRP A 165 -3.75 17.35 -3.81
N ASN A 166 -2.91 18.28 -3.37
CA ASN A 166 -3.19 19.73 -3.41
C ASN A 166 -2.84 20.34 -4.78
N VAL A 167 -2.22 19.55 -5.66
CA VAL A 167 -1.85 19.90 -7.03
C VAL A 167 -2.42 18.85 -7.98
N GLU A 168 -2.73 19.24 -9.22
CA GLU A 168 -3.28 18.31 -10.20
C GLU A 168 -2.23 17.28 -10.62
N VAL A 169 -2.49 16.00 -10.30
CA VAL A 169 -1.63 14.87 -10.62
C VAL A 169 -2.44 13.83 -11.38
N SER A 170 -2.02 13.55 -12.62
CA SER A 170 -2.60 12.49 -13.45
C SER A 170 -1.59 11.41 -13.85
N SER A 171 -0.29 11.61 -13.57
CA SER A 171 0.78 10.68 -13.93
C SER A 171 1.98 10.82 -12.98
N CYS A 172 2.88 9.85 -12.99
CA CYS A 172 4.17 9.98 -12.30
C CYS A 172 5.02 11.13 -12.86
N GLY A 173 4.82 11.50 -14.13
CA GLY A 173 5.42 12.68 -14.74
C GLY A 173 4.97 13.98 -14.08
N ASP A 174 3.69 14.10 -13.70
CA ASP A 174 3.19 15.23 -12.93
C ASP A 174 3.80 15.31 -11.54
N ILE A 175 3.90 14.17 -10.82
CA ILE A 175 4.56 14.12 -9.50
C ILE A 175 5.99 14.63 -9.61
N SER A 176 6.74 14.16 -10.62
CA SER A 176 8.11 14.57 -10.84
C SER A 176 8.27 16.08 -11.14
N ARG A 177 7.32 16.69 -11.87
CA ARG A 177 7.41 18.10 -12.31
C ARG A 177 6.84 19.08 -11.29
N LYS A 178 5.72 18.74 -10.66
CA LYS A 178 4.90 19.65 -9.84
C LYS A 178 5.20 19.54 -8.35
N THR A 179 5.99 18.55 -7.92
CA THR A 179 6.28 18.30 -6.50
C THR A 179 7.78 18.10 -6.25
N SER A 180 8.17 18.09 -4.97
CA SER A 180 9.52 17.76 -4.53
C SER A 180 9.79 16.26 -4.33
N TYR A 181 8.80 15.38 -4.53
CA TYR A 181 8.94 13.95 -4.25
C TYR A 181 9.80 13.22 -5.27
N ARG A 182 10.70 12.34 -4.81
CA ARG A 182 11.69 11.63 -5.65
C ARG A 182 11.86 10.15 -5.32
N ALA A 183 11.02 9.60 -4.44
CA ALA A 183 11.12 8.20 -4.05
C ALA A 183 10.53 7.29 -5.14
N ASP A 184 11.20 6.18 -5.43
CA ASP A 184 10.66 5.12 -6.27
C ASP A 184 9.74 4.23 -5.45
N MET A 185 8.43 4.44 -5.59
CA MET A 185 7.41 3.74 -4.81
C MET A 185 6.04 3.83 -5.47
N ALA A 186 5.05 3.17 -4.88
CA ALA A 186 3.66 3.41 -5.24
C ALA A 186 3.20 4.79 -4.79
N TYR A 187 2.59 5.54 -5.71
CA TYR A 187 1.81 6.73 -5.43
C TYR A 187 0.33 6.48 -5.72
N THR A 188 -0.52 7.23 -5.05
CA THR A 188 -1.98 7.13 -5.12
C THR A 188 -2.52 8.38 -5.77
N TYR A 189 -3.15 8.25 -6.93
CA TYR A 189 -3.85 9.35 -7.62
C TYR A 189 -5.00 8.79 -8.47
N MET A 190 -5.79 9.67 -9.08
CA MET A 190 -6.95 9.27 -9.87
C MET A 190 -6.51 8.87 -11.29
N ILE A 191 -6.91 7.68 -11.71
CA ILE A 191 -6.79 7.20 -13.09
C ILE A 191 -8.17 6.69 -13.48
N ASP A 192 -8.74 7.20 -14.58
CA ASP A 192 -10.09 6.82 -15.03
C ASP A 192 -11.16 6.94 -13.93
N ASN A 193 -11.15 8.09 -13.23
CA ASN A 193 -12.03 8.38 -12.08
C ASN A 193 -11.96 7.37 -10.93
N LYS A 194 -10.89 6.58 -10.83
CA LYS A 194 -10.65 5.64 -9.73
C LYS A 194 -9.33 5.93 -9.03
N GLN A 195 -9.37 5.96 -7.71
CA GLN A 195 -8.17 6.09 -6.90
C GLN A 195 -7.32 4.82 -7.04
N THR A 196 -6.11 4.98 -7.57
CA THR A 196 -5.24 3.86 -7.93
C THR A 196 -3.88 4.02 -7.28
N ASP A 197 -3.42 2.98 -6.58
CA ASP A 197 -2.02 2.86 -6.14
C ASP A 197 -1.20 2.31 -7.31
N ILE A 198 -0.17 3.03 -7.74
CA ILE A 198 0.63 2.65 -8.91
C ILE A 198 2.09 3.00 -8.73
N TYR A 199 2.98 2.09 -9.10
CA TYR A 199 4.42 2.31 -9.02
C TYR A 199 4.85 3.44 -9.94
N CYS A 200 5.50 4.45 -9.35
CA CYS A 200 6.21 5.50 -10.03
C CYS A 200 7.70 5.32 -9.85
N HIS A 201 8.43 5.47 -10.95
CA HIS A 201 9.88 5.56 -10.93
C HIS A 201 10.28 7.03 -11.14
N LEU A 202 10.70 7.68 -10.06
CA LEU A 202 11.04 9.10 -9.96
C LEU A 202 12.55 9.35 -9.90
N SER A 203 13.36 8.30 -9.76
CA SER A 203 14.80 8.33 -10.03
C SER A 203 15.08 8.50 -11.53
N SER A 204 16.29 8.93 -11.88
CA SER A 204 16.67 9.28 -13.26
C SER A 204 17.44 8.18 -14.01
N ASP A 205 17.67 7.03 -13.37
CA ASP A 205 18.38 5.88 -13.92
C ASP A 205 17.56 5.11 -14.97
N LEU A 206 16.23 5.22 -14.93
CA LEU A 206 15.36 4.54 -15.88
C LEU A 206 15.20 5.31 -17.20
N CYS A 207 15.69 4.73 -18.31
CA CYS A 207 15.61 5.32 -19.65
C CYS A 207 16.06 6.81 -19.71
N GLY A 208 17.05 7.18 -18.89
CA GLY A 208 17.64 8.52 -18.86
C GLY A 208 16.74 9.63 -18.33
N SER A 209 15.60 9.31 -17.70
CA SER A 209 14.72 10.33 -17.14
C SER A 209 13.87 9.83 -15.96
N ARG A 210 13.19 10.75 -15.28
CA ARG A 210 12.30 10.48 -14.14
C ARG A 210 10.83 10.64 -14.50
N GLY A 211 9.93 10.11 -13.67
CA GLY A 211 8.48 10.30 -13.80
C GLY A 211 7.82 9.21 -14.64
N TRP A 212 8.37 8.00 -14.65
CA TRP A 212 7.80 6.87 -15.38
C TRP A 212 6.67 6.23 -14.60
N THR A 213 5.56 5.95 -15.29
CA THR A 213 4.38 5.28 -14.73
C THR A 213 4.36 3.83 -15.19
N LEU A 214 4.25 2.88 -14.25
CA LEU A 214 4.13 1.47 -14.61
C LEU A 214 2.82 1.20 -15.36
N ALA A 215 2.89 0.55 -16.54
CA ALA A 215 1.71 0.10 -17.28
C ALA A 215 1.47 -1.40 -17.14
N MET A 216 2.55 -2.19 -17.23
CA MET A 216 2.42 -3.64 -17.35
C MET A 216 3.70 -4.37 -16.91
N LYS A 217 3.52 -5.59 -16.41
CA LYS A 217 4.57 -6.56 -16.08
C LYS A 217 4.18 -7.92 -16.63
N THR A 218 5.07 -8.59 -17.35
CA THR A 218 4.77 -9.85 -18.04
C THR A 218 5.79 -10.93 -17.68
N ASP A 219 5.33 -12.15 -17.39
CA ASP A 219 6.20 -13.31 -17.20
C ASP A 219 6.27 -14.08 -18.52
N GLY A 220 7.42 -14.02 -19.19
CA GLY A 220 7.62 -14.65 -20.49
C GLY A 220 7.40 -16.16 -20.50
N SER A 221 7.44 -16.82 -19.33
CA SER A 221 7.19 -18.25 -19.20
C SER A 221 5.70 -18.60 -19.10
N LYS A 222 4.82 -17.60 -18.96
CA LYS A 222 3.38 -17.77 -18.79
C LYS A 222 2.61 -17.27 -20.01
N ASN A 223 1.43 -17.85 -20.20
CA ASN A 223 0.52 -17.47 -21.28
C ASN A 223 -0.43 -16.32 -20.90
N THR A 224 -0.34 -15.77 -19.67
CA THR A 224 -1.18 -14.67 -19.18
C THR A 224 -1.25 -13.53 -20.19
N PHE A 225 -0.10 -13.17 -20.76
CA PHE A 225 0.04 -12.12 -21.75
C PHE A 225 0.59 -12.63 -23.08
N ALA A 226 0.24 -13.85 -23.50
CA ALA A 226 0.51 -14.31 -24.86
C ALA A 226 -0.22 -13.43 -25.89
N PHE A 227 0.15 -13.50 -27.17
CA PHE A 227 -0.43 -12.67 -28.24
C PHE A 227 -1.96 -12.65 -28.23
N SER A 228 -2.57 -13.84 -28.13
CA SER A 228 -4.03 -14.04 -28.17
C SER A 228 -4.76 -13.67 -26.87
N SER A 229 -4.04 -13.24 -25.82
CA SER A 229 -4.66 -12.91 -24.55
C SER A 229 -5.61 -11.72 -24.70
N PRO A 230 -6.87 -11.81 -24.21
CA PRO A 230 -7.81 -10.69 -24.23
C PRO A 230 -7.34 -9.53 -23.36
N LEU A 231 -6.39 -9.75 -22.43
CA LEU A 231 -5.79 -8.70 -21.62
C LEU A 231 -5.03 -7.67 -22.46
N TRP A 232 -4.74 -7.89 -23.73
CA TRP A 232 -4.16 -6.86 -24.61
C TRP A 232 -5.21 -5.86 -25.13
N SER A 233 -6.44 -6.33 -25.33
CA SER A 233 -7.52 -5.59 -26.02
C SER A 233 -8.72 -5.27 -25.14
N ASP A 234 -8.67 -5.56 -23.83
CA ASP A 234 -9.67 -5.14 -22.86
C ASP A 234 -9.22 -3.95 -21.98
N LYS A 235 -10.15 -3.39 -21.20
CA LYS A 235 -9.87 -2.36 -20.17
C LYS A 235 -9.95 -2.95 -18.76
N THR A 236 -9.54 -4.20 -18.60
CA THR A 236 -9.55 -4.92 -17.32
C THR A 236 -8.17 -4.86 -16.67
N ALA A 237 -8.15 -4.61 -15.35
CA ALA A 237 -6.94 -4.70 -14.56
C ALA A 237 -6.56 -6.17 -14.31
N TYR A 238 -5.26 -6.45 -14.22
CA TYR A 238 -4.74 -7.74 -13.76
C TYR A 238 -3.79 -7.51 -12.59
N ASN A 239 -4.08 -8.14 -11.43
CA ASN A 239 -3.21 -8.12 -10.25
C ASN A 239 -2.70 -6.71 -9.86
N LEU A 240 -3.62 -5.82 -9.46
CA LEU A 240 -3.29 -4.45 -9.05
C LEU A 240 -2.31 -4.37 -7.87
N SER A 241 -2.29 -5.38 -7.01
CA SER A 241 -1.35 -5.46 -5.88
C SER A 241 0.10 -5.51 -6.35
N ALA A 242 0.39 -6.26 -7.42
CA ALA A 242 1.72 -6.28 -8.05
C ALA A 242 2.05 -4.98 -8.80
N GLY A 243 1.07 -4.13 -9.08
CA GLY A 243 1.29 -2.79 -9.65
C GLY A 243 1.85 -1.77 -8.68
N LYS A 244 1.89 -2.09 -7.38
CA LYS A 244 2.40 -1.20 -6.32
C LYS A 244 3.90 -1.35 -6.10
N THR A 245 4.48 -2.44 -6.57
CA THR A 245 5.90 -2.75 -6.42
C THR A 245 6.67 -2.39 -7.69
N GLY A 246 7.97 -2.16 -7.56
CA GLY A 246 8.87 -1.88 -8.68
C GLY A 246 9.18 -3.12 -9.51
N PHE A 247 10.46 -3.41 -9.74
CA PHE A 247 10.89 -4.45 -10.69
C PHE A 247 10.97 -5.87 -10.07
N ASP A 248 9.89 -6.26 -9.38
CA ASP A 248 9.66 -7.63 -8.93
C ASP A 248 9.13 -8.54 -10.05
N ASN A 249 8.93 -9.83 -9.77
CA ASN A 249 8.56 -10.83 -10.79
C ASN A 249 7.07 -11.23 -10.67
N HIS A 250 6.19 -10.27 -10.37
CA HIS A 250 4.75 -10.48 -10.29
C HIS A 250 4.04 -9.77 -11.44
N GLU A 251 3.33 -10.55 -12.26
CA GLU A 251 2.59 -10.03 -13.42
C GLU A 251 1.52 -9.01 -13.01
N THR A 252 1.37 -7.95 -13.80
CA THR A 252 0.33 -6.92 -13.62
C THR A 252 -0.06 -6.26 -14.93
N LYS A 253 -1.29 -5.77 -14.99
CA LYS A 253 -1.79 -4.83 -15.99
C LYS A 253 -2.52 -3.72 -15.25
N MET A 254 -2.02 -2.50 -15.37
CA MET A 254 -2.48 -1.33 -14.61
C MET A 254 -3.42 -0.43 -15.42
N PRO A 255 -4.29 0.36 -14.77
CA PRO A 255 -5.16 1.32 -15.45
C PRO A 255 -4.47 2.34 -16.35
N SER A 256 -3.21 2.68 -16.04
CA SER A 256 -2.34 3.48 -16.91
C SER A 256 -2.20 2.91 -18.32
N TYR A 257 -2.34 1.58 -18.50
CA TYR A 257 -2.32 0.93 -19.81
C TYR A 257 -3.41 1.46 -20.76
N TRP A 258 -4.63 1.72 -20.26
CA TRP A 258 -5.77 2.11 -21.10
C TRP A 258 -6.27 3.54 -20.91
N ALA A 259 -5.82 4.23 -19.86
CA ALA A 259 -6.37 5.53 -19.46
C ALA A 259 -5.33 6.66 -19.44
N MET A 260 -4.08 6.40 -19.83
CA MET A 260 -3.02 7.40 -19.72
C MET A 260 -2.33 7.65 -21.07
N PRO A 261 -2.34 8.89 -21.58
CA PRO A 261 -1.57 9.27 -22.75
C PRO A 261 -0.09 9.28 -22.43
N PHE A 262 0.73 9.01 -23.44
CA PHE A 262 2.18 8.98 -23.30
C PHE A 262 2.86 9.46 -24.58
N GLN A 263 4.12 9.87 -24.45
CA GLN A 263 5.02 10.28 -25.52
C GLN A 263 6.21 9.34 -25.66
N SER A 264 6.45 8.48 -24.66
CA SER A 264 7.49 7.47 -24.71
C SER A 264 7.15 6.24 -23.88
N LEU A 265 7.71 5.10 -24.29
CA LEU A 265 7.76 3.87 -23.50
C LEU A 265 9.17 3.67 -22.97
N CYS A 266 9.29 3.15 -21.76
CA CYS A 266 10.50 2.53 -21.26
C CYS A 266 10.22 1.05 -21.06
N VAL A 267 10.80 0.21 -21.91
CA VAL A 267 10.63 -1.24 -21.86
C VAL A 267 11.84 -1.89 -21.23
N GLY A 268 11.60 -2.86 -20.36
CA GLY A 268 12.66 -3.56 -19.65
C GLY A 268 12.49 -5.06 -19.74
N MET A 269 13.62 -5.78 -19.77
CA MET A 269 13.64 -7.24 -19.76
C MET A 269 14.64 -7.73 -18.71
N LYS A 270 14.16 -8.60 -17.83
CA LYS A 270 14.95 -9.24 -16.77
C LYS A 270 15.19 -10.70 -17.12
N VAL A 271 16.46 -11.08 -17.24
CA VAL A 271 16.87 -12.47 -17.52
C VAL A 271 17.05 -13.24 -16.21
N GLY A 272 16.34 -14.37 -16.07
CA GLY A 272 16.41 -15.24 -14.89
C GLY A 272 15.54 -14.80 -13.70
N LYS A 273 15.47 -15.66 -12.67
CA LYS A 273 14.66 -15.44 -11.44
C LYS A 273 15.44 -14.79 -10.29
N THR A 274 16.72 -14.50 -10.47
CA THR A 274 17.61 -13.98 -9.41
C THR A 274 17.62 -12.45 -9.30
N VAL A 275 17.97 -11.96 -8.11
CA VAL A 275 18.11 -10.55 -7.76
C VAL A 275 19.53 -10.09 -8.15
N GLY A 276 19.65 -9.14 -9.09
CA GLY A 276 20.92 -8.49 -9.50
C GLY A 276 21.14 -8.43 -11.03
N ASN A 277 21.67 -7.29 -11.51
CA ASN A 277 22.23 -6.89 -12.83
C ASN A 277 21.72 -7.48 -14.17
N ASN A 278 20.63 -8.24 -14.20
CA ASN A 278 20.11 -8.84 -15.43
C ASN A 278 18.89 -8.11 -16.01
N LEU A 279 18.62 -6.87 -15.59
CA LEU A 279 17.50 -6.05 -16.06
C LEU A 279 18.05 -4.86 -16.85
N ASN A 280 17.78 -4.85 -18.16
CA ASN A 280 18.16 -3.77 -19.06
C ASN A 280 16.93 -3.08 -19.62
N TRP A 281 17.12 -1.84 -20.10
CA TRP A 281 16.05 -0.96 -20.51
C TRP A 281 16.30 -0.35 -21.89
N ALA A 282 15.21 -0.11 -22.63
CA ALA A 282 15.23 0.61 -23.89
C ALA A 282 14.11 1.66 -23.91
N LEU A 283 14.46 2.86 -24.36
CA LEU A 283 13.51 3.96 -24.59
C LEU A 283 12.94 3.81 -25.99
N ILE A 284 11.61 3.81 -26.12
CA ILE A 284 10.89 3.85 -27.39
C ILE A 284 10.10 5.16 -27.48
N PRO A 285 10.54 6.14 -28.29
CA PRO A 285 9.76 7.34 -28.55
C PRO A 285 8.51 6.98 -29.36
N TYR A 286 7.33 7.18 -28.78
CA TYR A 286 6.06 6.92 -29.43
C TYR A 286 4.93 7.64 -28.69
N SER A 287 4.08 8.36 -29.42
CA SER A 287 2.98 9.13 -28.84
C SER A 287 1.64 8.46 -29.10
N ALA A 288 0.84 8.28 -28.04
CA ALA A 288 -0.53 7.76 -28.14
C ALA A 288 -1.41 8.22 -26.97
N SER A 289 -2.72 8.07 -27.15
CA SER A 289 -3.72 8.31 -26.11
C SER A 289 -3.71 7.26 -24.99
N SER A 290 -3.30 6.03 -25.30
CA SER A 290 -3.02 4.96 -24.33
C SER A 290 -2.34 3.76 -25.03
N LEU A 291 -1.77 2.82 -24.27
CA LEU A 291 -1.24 1.57 -24.84
C LEU A 291 -2.38 0.70 -25.39
N TYR A 292 -3.54 0.72 -24.74
CA TYR A 292 -4.75 0.09 -25.22
C TYR A 292 -5.12 0.56 -26.63
N ASP A 293 -5.14 1.86 -26.90
CA ASP A 293 -5.59 2.37 -28.22
C ASP A 293 -4.65 1.93 -29.35
N VAL A 294 -3.36 1.74 -29.08
CA VAL A 294 -2.39 1.28 -30.08
C VAL A 294 -2.45 -0.23 -30.28
N ILE A 295 -2.70 -0.99 -29.21
CA ILE A 295 -2.63 -2.45 -29.24
C ILE A 295 -3.98 -3.08 -29.58
N ALA A 296 -5.08 -2.58 -29.04
CA ALA A 296 -6.42 -3.18 -29.14
C ALA A 296 -6.99 -3.15 -30.57
N GLU A 297 -6.54 -2.21 -31.41
CA GLU A 297 -6.93 -2.14 -32.82
C GLU A 297 -6.38 -3.32 -33.66
N ASP A 298 -5.45 -4.10 -33.11
CA ASP A 298 -4.75 -5.21 -33.79
C ASP A 298 -4.07 -4.78 -35.10
N LYS A 299 -3.83 -3.47 -35.25
CA LYS A 299 -3.24 -2.88 -36.44
C LYS A 299 -1.73 -2.87 -36.34
N PHE A 300 -1.06 -3.43 -37.36
CA PHE A 300 0.37 -3.30 -37.53
C PHE A 300 0.79 -1.83 -37.58
N THR A 301 1.61 -1.41 -36.61
CA THR A 301 2.05 -0.02 -36.49
C THR A 301 3.54 0.06 -36.21
N LEU A 302 4.27 0.74 -37.09
CA LEU A 302 5.72 0.88 -37.02
C LEU A 302 6.14 1.90 -35.96
N PHE A 303 7.26 1.62 -35.29
CA PHE A 303 8.02 2.62 -34.54
C PHE A 303 9.51 2.31 -34.69
N SER A 304 10.36 3.32 -34.56
CA SER A 304 11.80 3.17 -34.82
C SER A 304 12.61 3.31 -33.55
N ILE A 305 13.10 2.18 -33.06
CA ILE A 305 14.34 2.13 -32.27
C ILE A 305 15.28 1.11 -32.92
N GLY A 306 16.59 1.34 -32.82
CA GLY A 306 17.56 0.56 -33.58
C GLY A 306 17.69 -0.87 -33.09
N ARG A 307 18.06 -1.78 -34.00
CA ARG A 307 18.39 -3.19 -33.70
C ARG A 307 19.25 -3.36 -32.43
N ASN A 308 20.31 -2.56 -32.33
CA ASN A 308 21.25 -2.64 -31.21
C ASN A 308 20.61 -2.28 -29.86
N GLN A 309 19.66 -1.32 -29.85
CA GLN A 309 18.94 -0.95 -28.64
C GLN A 309 18.03 -2.10 -28.19
N TRP A 310 17.31 -2.73 -29.13
CA TRP A 310 16.53 -3.94 -28.82
C TRP A 310 17.40 -5.06 -28.30
N MET A 311 18.50 -5.38 -28.98
CA MET A 311 19.43 -6.45 -28.55
C MET A 311 20.05 -6.18 -27.17
N SER A 312 20.23 -4.90 -26.77
CA SER A 312 20.74 -4.55 -25.45
C SER A 312 19.79 -4.88 -24.28
N LEU A 313 18.49 -5.13 -24.54
CA LEU A 313 17.54 -5.54 -23.50
C LEU A 313 17.92 -6.90 -22.88
N ILE A 314 18.52 -7.78 -23.67
CA ILE A 314 18.84 -9.15 -23.26
C ILE A 314 20.30 -9.44 -23.62
N GLY A 315 21.15 -9.59 -22.60
CA GLY A 315 22.53 -10.02 -22.77
C GLY A 315 22.60 -11.36 -23.49
N GLY A 316 23.38 -11.43 -24.58
CA GLY A 316 23.50 -12.64 -25.40
C GLY A 316 22.30 -12.94 -26.31
N SER A 317 21.39 -11.99 -26.50
CA SER A 317 20.31 -12.10 -27.49
C SER A 317 20.86 -12.28 -28.91
N SER A 318 19.97 -12.73 -29.79
CA SER A 318 20.31 -13.05 -31.17
C SER A 318 19.14 -12.73 -32.09
N LEU A 319 19.45 -12.20 -33.27
CA LEU A 319 18.50 -11.92 -34.34
C LEU A 319 19.15 -12.27 -35.68
N GLN A 320 18.37 -12.61 -36.70
CA GLN A 320 18.84 -12.73 -38.09
C GLN A 320 19.13 -11.33 -38.68
N TYR A 321 19.70 -11.23 -39.88
CA TYR A 321 20.35 -10.01 -40.34
C TYR A 321 19.43 -8.98 -41.02
N ASN A 322 18.30 -9.41 -41.59
CA ASN A 322 17.46 -8.62 -42.49
C ASN A 322 16.06 -8.33 -41.89
N CYS A 323 15.19 -7.66 -42.66
CA CYS A 323 13.90 -7.07 -42.25
C CYS A 323 14.01 -5.95 -41.19
N ASN A 324 14.56 -6.22 -40.00
CA ASN A 324 14.86 -5.23 -38.95
C ASN A 324 13.73 -4.23 -38.63
N VAL A 325 12.54 -4.73 -38.32
CA VAL A 325 11.33 -3.91 -38.10
C VAL A 325 10.94 -3.87 -36.63
N GLY A 326 10.76 -2.68 -36.07
CA GLY A 326 10.08 -2.46 -34.79
C GLY A 326 8.59 -2.17 -35.00
N SER A 327 7.70 -2.90 -34.33
CA SER A 327 6.26 -2.64 -34.47
C SER A 327 5.42 -3.06 -33.26
N PHE A 328 4.21 -2.49 -33.21
CA PHE A 328 3.07 -3.05 -32.52
C PHE A 328 2.32 -4.03 -33.43
N ASN A 329 1.67 -5.04 -32.84
CA ASN A 329 0.80 -6.02 -33.51
C ASN A 329 1.39 -6.59 -34.80
N PHE A 330 2.54 -7.25 -34.70
CA PHE A 330 3.22 -7.82 -35.84
C PHE A 330 2.62 -9.17 -36.23
N LEU A 331 1.80 -9.21 -37.29
CA LEU A 331 1.37 -10.42 -38.01
C LEU A 331 0.91 -11.61 -37.13
N GLY A 332 0.25 -11.37 -36.01
CA GLY A 332 -0.15 -12.47 -35.11
C GLY A 332 1.01 -13.09 -34.29
N ILE A 333 2.22 -12.55 -34.42
CA ILE A 333 3.45 -13.04 -33.80
C ILE A 333 3.68 -12.38 -32.45
N ALA A 334 3.68 -11.04 -32.37
CA ALA A 334 3.87 -10.33 -31.11
C ALA A 334 3.09 -9.01 -31.02
N ARG A 335 2.83 -8.56 -29.79
CA ARG A 335 2.11 -7.31 -29.50
C ARG A 335 3.01 -6.09 -29.57
N LEU A 336 4.26 -6.24 -29.16
CA LEU A 336 5.27 -5.19 -29.18
C LEU A 336 6.64 -5.86 -29.37
N GLY A 337 7.40 -5.51 -30.39
CA GLY A 337 8.72 -6.11 -30.57
C GLY A 337 9.53 -5.60 -31.74
N PHE A 338 10.68 -6.23 -31.92
CA PHE A 338 11.57 -6.11 -33.06
C PHE A 338 11.73 -7.45 -33.75
N PHE A 339 11.61 -7.44 -35.07
CA PHE A 339 11.50 -8.62 -35.91
C PHE A 339 12.60 -8.59 -36.96
N SER A 340 13.20 -9.74 -37.22
CA SER A 340 14.24 -9.88 -38.22
C SER A 340 14.11 -11.22 -38.92
N ASN A 341 14.56 -11.26 -40.16
CA ASN A 341 14.53 -12.44 -41.00
C ASN A 341 15.92 -12.70 -41.61
N ASP A 342 16.17 -13.90 -42.15
CA ASP A 342 17.38 -14.18 -42.92
C ASP A 342 17.29 -13.62 -44.35
N GLN A 343 16.09 -13.48 -44.91
CA GLN A 343 15.85 -12.78 -46.18
C GLN A 343 15.29 -11.36 -45.98
N ASN A 344 15.14 -10.60 -47.08
CA ASN A 344 14.49 -9.29 -47.06
C ASN A 344 12.95 -9.35 -46.99
N ASP A 345 12.37 -10.53 -46.75
CA ASP A 345 10.93 -10.66 -46.50
C ASP A 345 10.62 -10.37 -45.03
N CYS A 346 9.72 -9.42 -44.81
CA CYS A 346 9.22 -9.06 -43.48
C CYS A 346 7.89 -9.76 -43.14
N ASN A 347 7.33 -10.59 -44.00
CA ASN A 347 6.06 -11.24 -43.72
C ASN A 347 6.22 -12.54 -42.91
N THR A 348 7.44 -13.08 -42.86
CA THR A 348 7.75 -14.38 -42.25
C THR A 348 9.01 -14.32 -41.37
N PRO A 349 9.12 -13.42 -40.38
CA PRO A 349 10.34 -13.32 -39.59
C PRO A 349 10.56 -14.56 -38.71
N ASP A 350 11.76 -15.12 -38.79
CA ASP A 350 12.19 -16.27 -37.97
C ASP A 350 12.88 -15.85 -36.67
N SER A 351 13.08 -14.55 -36.43
CA SER A 351 13.67 -14.05 -35.20
C SER A 351 13.01 -12.78 -34.67
N ALA A 352 12.88 -12.70 -33.35
CA ALA A 352 12.29 -11.55 -32.69
C ALA A 352 12.77 -11.36 -31.24
N ILE A 353 12.60 -10.14 -30.75
CA ILE A 353 12.71 -9.78 -29.34
C ILE A 353 11.54 -8.86 -28.96
N GLY A 354 10.83 -9.15 -27.88
CA GLY A 354 9.60 -8.41 -27.58
C GLY A 354 8.70 -9.02 -26.51
N PHE A 355 7.44 -8.59 -26.58
CA PHE A 355 6.35 -8.85 -25.64
C PHE A 355 5.11 -9.34 -26.40
N GLY A 356 4.32 -10.17 -25.73
CA GLY A 356 3.06 -10.67 -26.26
C GLY A 356 3.23 -11.64 -27.42
N PHE A 357 4.23 -12.52 -27.36
CA PHE A 357 4.47 -13.51 -28.40
C PHE A 357 3.38 -14.60 -28.45
N SER A 358 3.14 -15.16 -29.64
CA SER A 358 2.24 -16.31 -29.86
C SER A 358 2.92 -17.67 -29.70
N TRP A 359 4.24 -17.68 -29.47
CA TRP A 359 5.02 -18.91 -29.31
C TRP A 359 4.79 -19.55 -27.94
N HIS A 360 4.56 -20.86 -27.95
CA HIS A 360 4.34 -21.61 -26.71
C HIS A 360 5.56 -21.52 -25.78
N GLY A 361 5.34 -21.12 -24.53
CA GLY A 361 6.39 -21.01 -23.51
C GLY A 361 7.33 -19.80 -23.69
N LEU A 362 7.00 -18.88 -24.58
CA LEU A 362 7.70 -17.62 -24.75
C LEU A 362 6.69 -16.53 -25.09
N SER A 363 6.14 -15.85 -24.08
CA SER A 363 5.30 -14.65 -24.26
C SER A 363 6.11 -13.34 -24.19
N CYS A 364 7.32 -13.38 -23.61
CA CYS A 364 8.24 -12.25 -23.53
C CYS A 364 9.69 -12.74 -23.52
N GLY A 365 10.53 -12.16 -24.37
CA GLY A 365 11.95 -12.50 -24.45
C GLY A 365 12.50 -12.42 -25.87
N ASN A 366 13.41 -13.33 -26.22
CA ASN A 366 14.08 -13.39 -27.53
C ASN A 366 14.03 -14.80 -28.12
N ARG A 367 13.72 -14.89 -29.41
CA ARG A 367 13.84 -16.10 -30.22
C ARG A 367 14.62 -15.80 -31.49
N CYS A 368 15.51 -16.71 -31.86
CA CYS A 368 16.13 -16.72 -33.19
C CYS A 368 16.41 -18.16 -33.60
N THR A 369 15.96 -18.54 -34.79
CA THR A 369 16.20 -19.85 -35.41
C THR A 369 16.84 -19.67 -36.77
N ALA A 370 17.84 -20.49 -37.12
CA ALA A 370 18.60 -20.45 -38.38
C ALA A 370 19.29 -19.11 -38.71
N THR A 371 20.58 -19.14 -39.12
CA THR A 371 21.35 -17.94 -39.56
C THR A 371 21.31 -16.75 -38.58
N CYS A 372 21.46 -17.05 -37.30
CA CYS A 372 21.38 -16.08 -36.22
C CYS A 372 22.73 -15.42 -35.91
N SER A 373 22.73 -14.10 -35.68
CA SER A 373 23.95 -13.31 -35.40
C SER A 373 24.76 -13.75 -34.17
N ASN A 374 24.12 -14.42 -33.21
CA ASN A 374 24.76 -14.96 -32.02
C ASN A 374 24.30 -16.40 -31.72
N GLY A 375 24.14 -17.21 -32.78
CA GLY A 375 23.60 -18.56 -32.69
C GLY A 375 22.11 -18.60 -32.37
N GLU A 376 21.52 -19.79 -32.39
CA GLU A 376 20.11 -19.98 -32.07
C GLU A 376 19.82 -19.66 -30.60
N LYS A 377 18.69 -19.01 -30.35
CA LYS A 377 18.29 -18.57 -29.02
C LYS A 377 16.80 -18.80 -28.77
N LEU A 378 16.50 -19.21 -27.55
CA LEU A 378 15.20 -19.14 -26.93
C LEU A 378 15.40 -18.65 -25.49
N ILE A 379 15.33 -17.34 -25.30
CA ILE A 379 15.57 -16.70 -24.00
C ILE A 379 14.25 -16.15 -23.49
N VAL A 380 13.78 -16.69 -22.37
CA VAL A 380 12.57 -16.22 -21.68
C VAL A 380 12.96 -15.16 -20.65
N THR A 381 12.18 -14.07 -20.60
CA THR A 381 12.42 -12.96 -19.66
C THR A 381 11.17 -12.55 -18.90
N PHE A 382 11.36 -11.86 -17.79
CA PHE A 382 10.31 -11.07 -17.18
C PHE A 382 10.33 -9.65 -17.76
N GLY A 383 9.23 -9.22 -18.34
CA GLY A 383 9.09 -7.96 -19.06
C GLY A 383 8.44 -6.85 -18.21
N TYR A 384 8.86 -5.61 -18.44
CA TYR A 384 8.30 -4.41 -17.83
C TYR A 384 7.98 -3.38 -18.91
N ILE A 385 6.82 -2.74 -18.83
CA ILE A 385 6.44 -1.62 -19.71
C ILE A 385 6.03 -0.45 -18.82
N LEU A 386 6.74 0.67 -18.96
CA LEU A 386 6.42 1.95 -18.33
C LEU A 386 6.17 3.01 -19.40
N ILE A 387 5.33 3.99 -19.07
CA ILE A 387 4.91 5.07 -19.95
C ILE A 387 5.17 6.44 -19.31
N LYS A 388 5.41 7.45 -20.16
CA LYS A 388 5.63 8.84 -19.75
C LYS A 388 5.14 9.84 -20.79
#